data_AF-A0A851AKK3-F1
#
_entry.id   AF-A0A851AKK3-F1
#
_cell.length_a   1.000
_cell.length_b   1.000
_cell.length_c   1.000
_cell.angle_alpha   90.00
_cell.angle_beta   90.00
_cell.angle_gamma   90.00
#
_symmetry.space_group_name_H-M   'P 1'
#
loop_
_entity.id
_entity.type
_entity.pdbx_description
1 polymer ?
#
loop_
_entity_poly.entity_id
_entity_poly.type
_entity_poly.pdbx_seq_one_letter_code
_entity_poly.pdbx_strand_id
1 'polypeptide(L)' 'LLKLHKQAGMQEEKSRIERVLGAISLPELIQKVLTFALSGEVRPQDTVLVIGGVAGGTRQGRKAVWKFVRDN' A
#
# COMPACT_ATOMS: atom_id res chain seq x y z
N LEU A 1 -1.18 -11.64 1.77
CA LEU A 1 -0.97 -10.42 2.60
C LEU A 1 -2.27 -9.71 2.95
N LEU A 2 -3.12 -9.28 2.01
CA LEU A 2 -4.40 -8.60 2.36
C LEU A 2 -5.33 -9.43 3.27
N LYS A 3 -5.43 -10.74 3.03
CA LYS A 3 -6.16 -11.65 3.94
C LYS A 3 -5.59 -11.66 5.36
N LEU A 4 -4.26 -11.66 5.49
CA LEU A 4 -3.58 -11.64 6.79
C LEU A 4 -3.81 -10.30 7.50
N HIS A 5 -3.77 -9.19 6.77
CA HIS A 5 -4.05 -7.87 7.34
C HIS A 5 -5.46 -7.79 7.97
N LYS A 6 -6.47 -8.34 7.29
CA LYS A 6 -7.84 -8.41 7.83
C LYS A 6 -7.97 -9.32 9.05
N GLN A 7 -7.17 -10.38 9.12
CA GLN A 7 -7.18 -11.36 10.22
C GLN A 7 -6.33 -10.93 11.42
N ALA A 8 -5.37 -10.02 11.22
CA ALA A 8 -4.49 -9.54 12.25
C ALA A 8 -5.29 -8.84 13.36
N GLY A 9 -5.19 -9.35 14.59
CA GLY A 9 -5.87 -8.80 15.76
C GLY A 9 -5.18 -7.56 16.32
N MET A 10 -3.87 -7.45 16.14
CA MET A 10 -3.06 -6.33 16.64
C MET A 10 -2.78 -5.31 15.55
N GLN A 11 -2.85 -4.03 15.90
CA GLN A 11 -2.51 -2.96 14.96
C GLN A 11 -1.05 -3.03 14.48
N GLU A 12 -0.14 -3.43 15.36
CA GLU A 12 1.28 -3.54 15.00
C GLU A 12 1.51 -4.53 13.86
N GLU A 13 0.81 -5.67 13.88
CA GLU A 13 0.87 -6.66 12.83
C GLU A 13 0.29 -6.12 11.51
N LYS A 14 -0.83 -5.39 11.58
CA LYS A 14 -1.40 -4.69 10.40
C LYS A 14 -0.40 -3.72 9.79
N SER A 15 0.22 -2.86 10.59
CA SER A 15 1.22 -1.89 10.12
C SER A 15 2.47 -2.56 9.54
N ARG A 16 2.89 -3.72 10.08
CA ARG A 16 3.98 -4.52 9.49
C ARG A 16 3.56 -5.07 8.12
N ILE A 17 2.34 -5.59 7.97
CA ILE A 17 1.83 -6.09 6.69
C ILE A 17 1.69 -4.97 5.66
N GLU A 18 1.18 -3.80 6.05
CA GLU A 18 1.08 -2.60 5.22
C GLU A 18 2.45 -2.18 4.65
N ARG A 19 3.50 -2.18 5.48
CA ARG A 19 4.87 -1.91 5.03
C ARG A 19 5.35 -2.91 3.98
N VAL A 20 5.09 -4.20 4.17
CA VAL A 20 5.48 -5.23 3.19
C VAL A 20 4.71 -5.06 1.87
N LEU A 21 3.42 -4.70 1.93
CA LEU A 21 2.62 -4.41 0.73
C LEU A 21 3.19 -3.24 -0.06
N GLY A 22 3.78 -2.24 0.60
CA GLY A 22 4.50 -1.16 -0.06
C GLY A 22 5.65 -1.63 -0.96
N ALA A 23 6.28 -2.77 -0.68
CA ALA A 23 7.38 -3.31 -1.49
C ALA A 23 6.91 -4.07 -2.75
N ILE A 24 5.62 -4.03 -3.11
CA ILE A 24 5.09 -4.74 -4.27
C ILE A 24 5.69 -4.21 -5.58
N SER A 25 6.13 -5.14 -6.44
CA SER A 25 6.75 -4.81 -7.74
C SER A 25 5.92 -5.27 -8.95
N LEU A 26 4.96 -6.18 -8.74
CA LEU A 26 4.10 -6.72 -9.81
C LEU A 26 3.12 -5.66 -10.31
N PRO A 27 3.20 -5.22 -11.58
CA PRO A 27 2.40 -4.11 -12.12
C PRO A 27 0.90 -4.26 -11.92
N GLU A 28 0.37 -5.47 -12.10
CA GLU A 28 -1.04 -5.81 -11.95
C GLU A 28 -1.53 -5.73 -10.50
N LEU A 29 -0.62 -5.79 -9.52
CA LEU A 29 -0.94 -5.69 -8.10
C LEU A 29 -0.72 -4.30 -7.52
N ILE A 30 0.06 -3.44 -8.17
CA ILE A 30 0.35 -2.08 -7.70
C ILE A 30 -0.94 -1.29 -7.48
N GLN A 31 -1.85 -1.26 -8.46
CA GLN A 31 -3.11 -0.51 -8.33
C GLN A 31 -4.00 -1.04 -7.19
N LYS A 32 -4.00 -2.37 -6.98
CA LYS A 32 -4.72 -2.99 -5.89
C LYS A 32 -4.17 -2.56 -4.53
N VAL A 33 -2.86 -2.46 -4.38
CA VAL A 33 -2.21 -1.98 -3.15
C VAL A 33 -2.47 -0.50 -2.91
N LEU A 34 -2.40 0.34 -3.95
CA LEU A 34 -2.70 1.78 -3.82
C LEU A 34 -4.16 2.04 -3.42
N THR A 35 -5.10 1.31 -4.04
CA THR A 35 -6.52 1.38 -3.68
C THR A 35 -6.76 0.88 -2.25
N PHE A 36 -6.08 -0.20 -1.85
CA PHE A 36 -6.14 -0.69 -0.48
C PHE A 36 -5.60 0.33 0.53
N ALA A 37 -4.52 1.04 0.20
CA ALA A 37 -3.94 2.05 1.08
C ALA A 37 -4.90 3.20 1.42
N LEU A 38 -5.80 3.59 0.51
CA LEU A 38 -6.85 4.60 0.75
C LEU A 38 -8.18 4.01 1.25
N SER A 39 -8.27 2.68 1.40
CA SER A 39 -9.49 2.05 1.89
C SER A 39 -9.65 2.23 3.40
N GLY A 40 -10.87 2.06 3.91
CA GLY A 40 -11.14 2.10 5.36
C GLY A 40 -10.48 0.98 6.18
N GLU A 41 -9.78 0.03 5.52
CA GLU A 41 -9.01 -1.01 6.20
C GLU A 41 -7.67 -0.47 6.74
N VAL A 42 -7.12 0.57 6.10
CA VAL A 42 -5.83 1.19 6.46
C VAL A 42 -6.11 2.51 7.18
N ARG A 43 -5.40 2.77 8.28
CA ARG A 43 -5.57 4.04 8.99
C ARG A 43 -5.04 5.20 8.13
N PRO A 44 -5.67 6.39 8.15
CA PRO A 44 -5.23 7.51 7.34
C PRO A 44 -3.74 7.86 7.49
N GLN A 45 -3.19 7.76 8.71
CA GLN A 45 -1.77 8.01 8.98
C GLN A 45 -0.83 6.94 8.43
N ASP A 46 -1.29 5.70 8.25
CA ASP A 46 -0.49 4.57 7.78
C ASP A 46 -0.44 4.50 6.24
N THR A 47 -1.39 5.17 5.57
CA THR A 47 -1.50 5.25 4.10
C THR A 47 -0.19 5.69 3.44
N VAL A 48 0.44 6.74 3.98
CA VAL A 48 1.67 7.32 3.42
C VAL A 48 2.81 6.30 3.38
N LEU A 49 2.89 5.39 4.36
CA LEU A 49 3.94 4.37 4.40
C LEU A 49 3.78 3.36 3.26
N VAL A 50 2.55 2.98 2.93
CA VAL A 50 2.26 2.06 1.82
C VAL A 50 2.54 2.73 0.48
N ILE A 51 1.99 3.92 0.26
CA ILE A 51 2.16 4.68 -1.00
C ILE A 51 3.64 5.03 -1.23
N GLY A 52 4.32 5.51 -0.19
CA GLY A 52 5.75 5.80 -0.22
C GLY A 52 6.60 4.57 -0.52
N GLY A 53 6.25 3.42 0.07
CA GLY A 53 6.89 2.14 -0.24
C GLY A 53 6.79 1.79 -1.73
N VAL A 54 5.59 1.89 -2.33
CA VAL A 54 5.38 1.58 -3.75
C VAL A 54 6.18 2.54 -4.64
N ALA A 55 6.24 3.82 -4.28
CA ALA A 55 7.00 4.82 -5.02
C ALA A 55 8.52 4.59 -4.95
N GLY A 56 9.00 4.09 -3.81
CA GLY A 56 10.41 3.81 -3.56
C GLY A 56 10.89 2.49 -4.19
N GLY A 57 10.02 1.48 -4.29
CA GLY A 57 10.42 0.13 -4.68
C GLY A 57 10.85 -0.04 -6.13
N THR A 58 10.13 0.57 -7.10
CA THR A 58 10.44 0.41 -8.52
C THR A 58 10.14 1.67 -9.34
N ARG A 59 10.76 1.80 -10.53
CA ARG A 59 10.46 2.90 -11.48
C ARG A 59 8.99 2.89 -11.90
N GLN A 60 8.41 1.70 -12.08
CA GLN A 60 6.99 1.55 -12.46
C GLN A 60 6.07 1.94 -11.29
N GLY A 61 6.37 1.50 -10.08
CA GLY A 61 5.65 1.90 -8.86
C GLY A 61 5.64 3.41 -8.66
N ARG A 62 6.78 4.07 -8.85
CA ARG A 62 6.86 5.54 -8.80
C ARG A 62 5.93 6.24 -9.80
N LYS A 63 5.90 5.78 -11.06
CA LYS A 63 5.00 6.33 -12.08
C LYS A 63 3.53 6.08 -11.73
N ALA A 64 3.21 4.89 -11.23
CA ALA A 64 1.87 4.53 -10.82
C ALA A 64 1.38 5.38 -9.64
N VAL A 65 2.22 5.58 -8.63
CA VAL A 65 1.94 6.45 -7.48
C VAL A 65 1.73 7.89 -7.91
N TRP A 66 2.60 8.43 -8.77
CA TRP A 66 2.44 9.80 -9.27
C TRP A 66 1.08 10.01 -9.95
N LYS A 67 0.68 9.08 -10.83
CA LYS A 67 -0.63 9.12 -11.46
C LYS A 67 -1.75 9.02 -10.41
N PHE A 68 -1.65 8.07 -9.50
CA PHE A 68 -2.66 7.81 -8.47
C PHE A 68 -2.93 9.01 -7.56
N VAL A 69 -1.87 9.68 -7.08
CA VAL A 69 -1.96 10.85 -6.20
C VAL A 69 -2.49 12.08 -6.93
N ARG A 70 -2.24 12.21 -8.23
CA ARG A 70 -2.80 13.32 -9.02
C ARG A 70 -4.29 13.13 -9.28
N ASP A 71 -4.73 11.88 -9.41
CA ASP A 71 -6.09 11.54 -9.83
C ASP A 71 -7.06 11.41 -8.62
N ASN A 72 -6.61 11.54 -7.36
CA ASN A 72 -7.41 11.48 -6.12
C ASN A 72 -7.07 12.65 -5.18
#